data_AF-N1ZS51-F1
#
_entry.id   AF-N1ZS51-F1
#
_cell.length_a   1.000
_cell.length_b   1.000
_cell.length_c   1.000
_cell.angle_alpha   90.00
_cell.angle_beta   90.00
_cell.angle_gamma   90.00
#
_symmetry.space_group_name_H-M   'P 1'
#
loop_
_entity.id
_entity.type
_entity.pdbx_description
1 polymer ?
#
loop_
_entity_poly.entity_id
_entity_poly.type
_entity_poly.pdbx_seq_one_letter_code
_entity_poly.pdbx_strand_id
1 'polypeptide(L)'
;MAVKMPSIEVIFKQLAGSLIDRSERSIAILIIKDSTDKTFQYKKYKDASQADADEKLYTIENLRYIKDVLIWGVMECHVLRIDAEQGKIAEALKIIENKVKTGWITIADGKPDEFEALASWIKARENNNKTYKAVVYKIAVADCKHLVNFWNETVVFADEERGEQNGASYCPSLIGILAKCNIKKGCTYFKCSNLESVEEMENNDKALSEGKFILFHDDEFVRVAAGINSMTTTDGLYNTEDMKYIETVEAMDIINDDISRVFKEEYIGNYRNNYDNQILFISAINTYFQELANDYVLDNNYSNKADVDVEAQRLAWLGVGKTEAENWEVQTVKNNAFKRTVFLAGDIKILGSMENLKFTVTLF
;
A
#
# COMPACT_ATOMS: atom_id res chain seq x y z
N MET A 1 -7.11 16.48 -36.90
CA MET A 1 -7.38 17.10 -35.58
C MET A 1 -6.02 17.47 -35.00
N ALA A 2 -5.74 18.75 -34.73
CA ALA A 2 -4.41 19.16 -34.28
C ALA A 2 -4.16 18.64 -32.86
N VAL A 3 -3.14 17.80 -32.69
CA VAL A 3 -2.68 17.32 -31.38
C VAL A 3 -2.13 18.53 -30.64
N LYS A 4 -2.86 19.00 -29.63
CA LYS A 4 -2.39 20.03 -28.69
C LYS A 4 -1.74 19.32 -27.49
N MET A 5 -0.76 19.98 -26.86
CA MET A 5 -0.21 19.49 -25.58
C MET A 5 -1.35 19.24 -24.58
N PRO A 6 -1.35 18.11 -23.85
CA PRO A 6 -2.35 17.85 -22.81
C PRO A 6 -2.27 18.95 -21.73
N SER A 7 -3.41 19.47 -21.29
CA SER A 7 -3.44 20.27 -20.06
C SER A 7 -3.31 19.35 -18.85
N ILE A 8 -2.84 19.87 -17.71
CA ILE A 8 -2.73 19.15 -16.42
C ILE A 8 -4.04 18.41 -16.09
N GLU A 9 -5.19 19.04 -16.38
CA GLU A 9 -6.52 18.45 -16.20
C GLU A 9 -6.74 17.20 -17.06
N VAL A 10 -6.29 17.19 -18.33
CA VAL A 10 -6.41 16.02 -19.21
C VAL A 10 -5.59 14.85 -18.67
N ILE A 11 -4.40 15.12 -18.13
CA ILE A 11 -3.57 14.09 -17.52
C ILE A 11 -4.29 13.51 -16.30
N PHE A 12 -4.80 14.34 -15.39
CA PHE A 12 -5.57 13.86 -14.24
C PHE A 12 -6.81 13.05 -14.64
N LYS A 13 -7.55 13.45 -15.69
CA LYS A 13 -8.68 12.67 -16.22
C LYS A 13 -8.23 11.29 -16.73
N GLN A 14 -7.10 11.21 -17.44
CA GLN A 14 -6.53 9.93 -17.88
C GLN A 14 -6.08 9.07 -16.71
N LEU A 15 -5.55 9.70 -15.64
CA LEU A 15 -5.18 8.99 -14.43
C LEU A 15 -6.43 8.44 -13.72
N ALA A 16 -7.48 9.23 -13.53
CA ALA A 16 -8.72 8.76 -12.94
C ALA A 16 -9.32 7.60 -13.75
N GLY A 17 -9.48 7.76 -15.07
CA GLY A 17 -10.08 6.72 -15.92
C GLY A 17 -9.27 5.42 -16.01
N SER A 18 -7.99 5.44 -15.65
CA SER A 18 -7.13 4.24 -15.57
C SER A 18 -6.81 3.84 -14.13
N LEU A 19 -7.41 4.47 -13.12
CA LEU A 19 -7.02 4.29 -11.73
C LEU A 19 -7.32 2.87 -11.24
N ILE A 20 -8.47 2.30 -11.60
CA ILE A 20 -8.82 0.92 -11.23
C ILE A 20 -7.81 -0.05 -11.84
N ASP A 21 -7.53 0.03 -13.14
CA ASP A 21 -6.52 -0.83 -13.80
C ASP A 21 -5.11 -0.63 -13.22
N ARG A 22 -4.77 0.60 -12.82
CA ARG A 22 -3.49 0.91 -12.16
C ARG A 22 -3.47 0.54 -10.69
N SER A 23 -4.61 0.36 -10.04
CA SER A 23 -4.70 -0.23 -8.70
C SER A 23 -4.49 -1.74 -8.77
N GLU A 24 -4.80 -2.37 -9.90
CA GLU A 24 -4.40 -3.75 -10.24
C GLU A 24 -2.91 -3.89 -10.58
N ARG A 25 -2.06 -2.90 -10.20
CA ARG A 25 -0.61 -2.95 -10.40
C ARG A 25 0.00 -4.24 -9.87
N SER A 26 -0.63 -4.90 -8.89
CA SER A 26 -0.32 -6.24 -8.40
C SER A 26 1.18 -6.57 -8.45
N ILE A 27 1.98 -5.70 -7.83
CA ILE A 27 3.42 -5.83 -7.75
C ILE A 27 3.75 -6.49 -6.41
N ALA A 28 4.31 -7.68 -6.49
CA ALA A 28 4.80 -8.41 -5.33
C ALA A 28 6.33 -8.45 -5.37
N ILE A 29 6.97 -8.34 -4.20
CA ILE A 29 8.42 -8.30 -4.05
C ILE A 29 8.80 -9.34 -3.00
N LEU A 30 9.44 -10.41 -3.45
CA LEU A 30 9.86 -11.52 -2.59
C LEU A 30 11.36 -11.49 -2.39
N ILE A 31 11.80 -11.34 -1.15
CA ILE A 31 13.21 -11.53 -0.78
C ILE A 31 13.41 -13.00 -0.42
N ILE A 32 14.36 -13.64 -1.07
CA ILE A 32 14.73 -15.04 -0.83
C ILE A 32 16.18 -15.16 -0.39
N LYS A 33 16.43 -16.13 0.49
CA LYS A 33 17.78 -16.55 0.91
C LYS A 33 18.17 -17.78 0.10
N ASP A 34 19.07 -17.61 -0.86
CA ASP A 34 19.47 -18.68 -1.78
C ASP A 34 20.95 -18.57 -2.13
N SER A 35 21.60 -19.72 -2.25
CA SER A 35 23.02 -19.83 -2.64
C SER A 35 23.22 -20.75 -3.85
N THR A 36 22.14 -21.23 -4.48
CA THR A 36 22.14 -22.10 -5.67
C THR A 36 22.87 -21.43 -6.83
N ASP A 37 22.44 -20.24 -7.23
CA ASP A 37 23.12 -19.42 -8.24
C ASP A 37 23.38 -18.01 -7.72
N LYS A 38 24.67 -17.68 -7.54
CA LYS A 38 25.12 -16.39 -7.02
C LYS A 38 25.36 -15.32 -8.09
N THR A 39 25.05 -15.60 -9.36
CA THR A 39 25.32 -14.69 -10.49
C THR A 39 24.28 -13.58 -10.64
N PHE A 40 23.08 -13.74 -10.06
CA PHE A 40 22.01 -12.74 -10.13
C PHE A 40 21.55 -12.30 -8.75
N GLN A 41 21.19 -11.04 -8.57
CA GLN A 41 20.61 -10.53 -7.31
C GLN A 41 19.12 -10.19 -7.45
N TYR A 42 18.63 -10.09 -8.68
CA TYR A 42 17.30 -9.63 -8.99
C TYR A 42 16.78 -10.32 -10.25
N LYS A 43 15.57 -10.87 -10.18
CA LYS A 43 14.79 -11.34 -11.31
C LYS A 43 13.35 -10.86 -11.21
N LYS A 44 12.65 -10.91 -12.34
CA LYS A 44 11.26 -10.52 -12.45
C LYS A 44 10.49 -11.57 -13.24
N TYR A 45 9.36 -11.99 -12.70
CA TYR A 45 8.47 -12.98 -13.29
C TYR A 45 7.06 -12.42 -13.44
N LYS A 46 6.39 -12.75 -14.54
CA LYS A 46 4.97 -12.43 -14.76
C LYS A 46 4.04 -13.60 -14.49
N ASP A 47 4.55 -14.82 -14.60
CA ASP A 47 3.78 -16.05 -14.47
C ASP A 47 4.70 -17.19 -14.01
N ALA A 48 4.09 -18.27 -13.52
CA ALA A 48 4.81 -19.43 -13.01
C ALA A 48 5.69 -20.13 -14.06
N SER A 49 5.32 -20.09 -15.34
CA SER A 49 6.09 -20.73 -16.42
C SER A 49 7.45 -20.06 -16.62
N GLN A 50 7.52 -18.74 -16.41
CA GLN A 50 8.80 -18.01 -16.45
C GLN A 50 9.70 -18.38 -15.27
N ALA A 51 9.13 -18.61 -14.08
CA ALA A 51 9.87 -19.08 -12.93
C ALA A 51 10.36 -20.53 -13.14
N ASP A 52 9.54 -21.39 -13.75
CA ASP A 52 9.89 -22.77 -14.11
C ASP A 52 11.07 -22.85 -15.09
N ALA A 53 11.11 -21.95 -16.08
CA ALA A 53 12.24 -21.87 -17.01
C ALA A 53 13.58 -21.57 -16.31
N ASP A 54 13.52 -20.99 -15.12
CA ASP A 54 14.64 -20.60 -14.27
C ASP A 54 14.81 -21.51 -13.04
N GLU A 55 14.17 -22.69 -13.00
CA GLU A 55 14.16 -23.59 -11.83
C GLU A 55 15.57 -23.89 -11.26
N LYS A 56 16.58 -23.96 -12.13
CA LYS A 56 17.98 -24.26 -11.76
C LYS A 56 18.68 -23.14 -10.99
N LEU A 57 18.07 -21.96 -10.91
CA LEU A 57 18.62 -20.81 -10.18
C LEU A 57 18.27 -20.83 -8.70
N TYR A 58 17.33 -21.69 -8.29
CA TYR A 58 16.72 -21.67 -6.97
C TYR A 58 16.76 -23.04 -6.30
N THR A 59 16.68 -23.04 -4.96
CA THR A 59 16.25 -24.23 -4.24
C THR A 59 14.78 -24.55 -4.56
N ILE A 60 14.39 -25.81 -4.35
CA ILE A 60 13.00 -26.25 -4.56
C ILE A 60 12.02 -25.42 -3.71
N GLU A 61 12.39 -25.14 -2.46
CA GLU A 61 11.58 -24.34 -1.53
C GLU A 61 11.42 -22.88 -2.00
N ASN A 62 12.51 -22.22 -2.40
CA ASN A 62 12.43 -20.84 -2.88
C ASN A 62 11.64 -20.73 -4.19
N LEU A 63 11.81 -21.69 -5.11
CA LEU A 63 10.99 -21.73 -6.33
C LEU A 63 9.50 -21.88 -5.99
N ARG A 64 9.18 -22.70 -4.99
CA ARG A 64 7.80 -22.86 -4.51
C ARG A 64 7.24 -21.55 -3.93
N TYR A 65 7.99 -20.81 -3.12
CA TYR A 65 7.55 -19.50 -2.64
C TYR A 65 7.32 -18.48 -3.75
N ILE A 66 8.16 -18.48 -4.80
CA ILE A 66 7.94 -17.64 -5.98
C ILE A 66 6.61 -18.00 -6.64
N LYS A 67 6.31 -19.30 -6.79
CA LYS A 67 5.05 -19.78 -7.36
C LYS A 67 3.84 -19.47 -6.47
N ASP A 68 3.99 -19.54 -5.15
CA ASP A 68 2.94 -19.18 -4.19
C ASP A 68 2.54 -17.70 -4.28
N VAL A 69 3.46 -16.82 -4.67
CA VAL A 69 3.14 -15.43 -5.00
C VAL A 69 2.38 -15.36 -6.33
N LEU A 70 2.88 -16.06 -7.35
CA LEU A 70 2.40 -15.99 -8.73
C LEU A 70 1.02 -16.61 -8.95
N ILE A 71 0.61 -17.61 -8.16
CA ILE A 71 -0.68 -18.29 -8.29
C ILE A 71 -1.89 -17.33 -8.12
N TRP A 72 -1.68 -16.22 -7.42
CA TRP A 72 -2.70 -15.19 -7.19
C TRP A 72 -2.88 -14.20 -8.35
N GLY A 73 -2.15 -14.38 -9.45
CA GLY A 73 -2.30 -13.57 -10.66
C GLY A 73 -1.74 -12.16 -10.51
N VAL A 74 -0.59 -12.03 -9.83
CA VAL A 74 0.16 -10.78 -9.76
C VAL A 74 0.69 -10.38 -11.14
N MET A 75 0.80 -9.07 -11.40
CA MET A 75 1.30 -8.58 -12.69
C MET A 75 2.81 -8.82 -12.81
N GLU A 76 3.55 -8.53 -11.74
CA GLU A 76 4.99 -8.69 -11.66
C GLU A 76 5.39 -9.18 -10.25
N CYS A 77 6.09 -10.32 -10.19
CA CYS A 77 6.79 -10.79 -9.00
C CYS A 77 8.28 -10.46 -9.15
N HIS A 78 8.77 -9.57 -8.29
CA HIS A 78 10.18 -9.18 -8.21
C HIS A 78 10.88 -10.04 -7.16
N VAL A 79 11.79 -10.90 -7.61
CA VAL A 79 12.53 -11.83 -6.74
C VAL A 79 13.92 -11.29 -6.48
N LEU A 80 14.24 -11.07 -5.21
CA LEU A 80 15.52 -10.56 -4.77
C LEU A 80 16.27 -11.64 -4.00
N ARG A 81 17.41 -12.05 -4.55
CA ARG A 81 18.22 -13.13 -4.01
C ARG A 81 19.34 -12.54 -3.16
N ILE A 82 19.33 -12.89 -1.87
CA ILE A 82 20.46 -12.68 -0.95
C ILE A 82 21.13 -14.01 -0.65
N ASP A 83 22.42 -13.98 -0.32
CA ASP A 83 23.15 -15.18 0.07
C ASP A 83 22.53 -15.84 1.30
N ALA A 84 22.41 -17.18 1.30
CA ALA A 84 21.70 -17.89 2.36
C ALA A 84 22.36 -17.78 3.75
N GLU A 85 23.67 -17.56 3.82
CA GLU A 85 24.41 -17.51 5.08
C GLU A 85 24.88 -16.10 5.43
N GLN A 86 25.39 -15.36 4.44
CA GLN A 86 26.01 -14.04 4.64
C GLN A 86 25.12 -12.88 4.18
N GLY A 87 24.01 -13.19 3.51
CA GLY A 87 23.12 -12.21 2.91
C GLY A 87 22.46 -11.34 3.95
N LYS A 88 22.39 -10.04 3.67
CA LYS A 88 21.71 -9.08 4.54
C LYS A 88 20.51 -8.50 3.80
N ILE A 89 19.39 -8.41 4.48
CA ILE A 89 18.17 -7.80 3.93
C ILE A 89 18.40 -6.37 3.46
N ALA A 90 19.27 -5.61 4.16
CA ALA A 90 19.65 -4.26 3.74
C ALA A 90 20.20 -4.18 2.31
N GLU A 91 20.81 -5.25 1.78
CA GLU A 91 21.28 -5.32 0.40
C GLU A 91 20.12 -5.45 -0.57
N ALA A 92 19.16 -6.35 -0.28
CA ALA A 92 17.93 -6.47 -1.06
C ALA A 92 17.14 -5.16 -1.05
N LEU A 93 16.93 -4.55 0.11
CA LEU A 93 16.17 -3.29 0.24
C LEU A 93 16.75 -2.14 -0.60
N LYS A 94 18.09 -2.06 -0.74
CA LYS A 94 18.74 -1.09 -1.64
C LYS A 94 18.44 -1.36 -3.12
N ILE A 95 18.34 -2.64 -3.51
CA ILE A 95 17.98 -3.01 -4.88
C ILE A 95 16.52 -2.67 -5.14
N ILE A 96 15.62 -2.96 -4.20
CA ILE A 96 14.20 -2.59 -4.28
C ILE A 96 14.07 -1.11 -4.57
N GLU A 97 14.69 -0.26 -3.74
CA GLU A 97 14.58 1.19 -3.86
C GLU A 97 15.02 1.75 -5.23
N ASN A 98 15.96 1.07 -5.90
CA ASN A 98 16.47 1.46 -7.22
C ASN A 98 15.67 0.87 -8.39
N LYS A 99 14.95 -0.24 -8.20
CA LYS A 99 14.36 -1.03 -9.29
C LYS A 99 12.84 -1.00 -9.32
N VAL A 100 12.21 -0.90 -8.16
CA VAL A 100 10.76 -1.02 -8.02
C VAL A 100 10.28 0.19 -7.24
N LYS A 101 9.22 0.87 -7.70
CA LYS A 101 8.77 2.13 -7.08
C LYS A 101 7.82 1.91 -5.89
N THR A 102 7.08 0.81 -5.91
CA THR A 102 6.02 0.46 -4.96
C THR A 102 5.73 -1.04 -5.07
N GLY A 103 5.09 -1.63 -4.07
CA GLY A 103 4.69 -3.04 -4.07
C GLY A 103 4.61 -3.65 -2.68
N TRP A 104 4.10 -4.87 -2.62
CA TRP A 104 3.99 -5.67 -1.40
C TRP A 104 5.24 -6.51 -1.19
N ILE A 105 5.93 -6.31 -0.08
CA ILE A 105 7.22 -6.93 0.22
C ILE A 105 7.07 -7.98 1.31
N THR A 106 7.74 -9.12 1.16
CA THR A 106 8.01 -10.02 2.28
C THR A 106 9.32 -10.78 2.10
N ILE A 107 9.67 -11.59 3.08
CA ILE A 107 10.87 -12.43 3.10
C ILE A 107 10.40 -13.87 3.22
N ALA A 108 10.81 -14.72 2.26
CA ALA A 108 10.60 -16.15 2.34
C ALA A 108 11.32 -16.72 3.57
N ASP A 109 10.58 -17.39 4.46
CA ASP A 109 11.07 -17.90 5.74
C ASP A 109 11.95 -16.89 6.50
N GLY A 110 11.43 -15.66 6.61
CA GLY A 110 12.06 -14.60 7.36
C GLY A 110 12.23 -14.97 8.85
N LYS A 111 13.35 -14.57 9.43
CA LYS A 111 13.57 -14.63 10.88
C LYS A 111 12.93 -13.41 11.58
N PRO A 112 12.71 -13.45 12.91
CA PRO A 112 12.13 -12.32 13.61
C PRO A 112 12.89 -10.99 13.43
N ASP A 113 14.23 -11.02 13.54
CA ASP A 113 15.11 -9.86 13.36
C ASP A 113 15.07 -9.31 11.93
N GLU A 114 14.92 -10.21 10.96
CA GLU A 114 14.75 -9.91 9.55
C GLU A 114 13.42 -9.19 9.25
N PHE A 115 12.32 -9.65 9.85
CA PHE A 115 11.02 -8.98 9.77
C PHE A 115 10.99 -7.63 10.49
N GLU A 116 11.67 -7.51 11.64
CA GLU A 116 11.84 -6.22 12.34
C GLU A 116 12.62 -5.20 11.50
N ALA A 117 13.66 -5.66 10.79
CA ALA A 117 14.43 -4.82 9.87
C ALA A 117 13.57 -4.34 8.69
N LEU A 118 12.75 -5.23 8.10
CA LEU A 118 11.80 -4.87 7.04
C LEU A 118 10.76 -3.86 7.55
N ALA A 119 10.18 -4.10 8.73
CA ALA A 119 9.21 -3.20 9.34
C ALA A 119 9.79 -1.79 9.59
N SER A 120 11.00 -1.73 10.12
CA SER A 120 11.71 -0.47 10.34
C SER A 120 11.97 0.28 9.03
N TRP A 121 12.33 -0.44 7.97
CA TRP A 121 12.52 0.16 6.65
C TRP A 121 11.21 0.70 6.09
N ILE A 122 10.09 -0.03 6.18
CA ILE A 122 8.78 0.43 5.71
C ILE A 122 8.34 1.70 6.44
N LYS A 123 8.49 1.78 7.77
CA LYS A 123 8.19 3.00 8.54
C LYS A 123 9.03 4.19 8.08
N ALA A 124 10.31 3.96 7.78
CA ALA A 124 11.17 5.00 7.22
C ALA A 124 10.74 5.42 5.80
N ARG A 125 10.18 4.51 5.01
CA ARG A 125 9.67 4.80 3.66
C ARG A 125 8.36 5.57 3.69
N GLU A 126 7.45 5.23 4.59
CA GLU A 126 6.23 5.99 4.86
C GLU A 126 6.55 7.46 5.20
N ASN A 127 7.50 7.69 6.11
CA ASN A 127 7.95 9.03 6.48
C ASN A 127 8.53 9.83 5.30
N ASN A 128 8.98 9.15 4.24
CA ASN A 128 9.48 9.74 3.00
C ASN A 128 8.42 9.80 1.90
N ASN A 129 7.14 9.58 2.23
CA ASN A 129 6.01 9.51 1.30
C ASN A 129 6.23 8.49 0.18
N LYS A 130 6.78 7.32 0.52
CA LYS A 130 6.90 6.17 -0.37
C LYS A 130 5.85 5.12 -0.01
N THR A 131 5.24 4.54 -1.03
CA THR A 131 4.03 3.68 -0.92
C THR A 131 4.36 2.19 -0.86
N TYR A 132 5.53 1.82 -0.31
CA TYR A 132 5.88 0.40 -0.11
C TYR A 132 5.09 -0.16 1.05
N LYS A 133 4.60 -1.40 0.88
CA LYS A 133 3.88 -2.13 1.92
C LYS A 133 4.58 -3.45 2.20
N ALA A 134 4.45 -3.99 3.39
CA ALA A 134 5.03 -5.29 3.69
C ALA A 134 4.14 -6.17 4.55
N VAL A 135 4.28 -7.49 4.33
CA VAL A 135 3.80 -8.53 5.23
C VAL A 135 4.99 -9.00 6.07
N VAL A 136 4.84 -8.88 7.37
CA VAL A 136 5.79 -9.35 8.38
C VAL A 136 5.10 -10.39 9.26
N TYR A 137 5.88 -11.25 9.90
CA TYR A 137 5.36 -12.32 10.74
C TYR A 137 5.69 -12.08 12.21
N LYS A 138 4.66 -12.07 13.04
CA LYS A 138 4.71 -12.06 14.51
C LYS A 138 5.72 -11.09 15.14
N ILE A 139 5.82 -9.86 14.62
CA ILE A 139 6.69 -8.83 15.21
C ILE A 139 5.98 -8.11 16.36
N ALA A 140 6.73 -7.73 17.40
CA ALA A 140 6.15 -7.09 18.58
C ALA A 140 5.68 -5.64 18.36
N VAL A 141 6.36 -4.88 17.47
CA VAL A 141 6.12 -3.43 17.29
C VAL A 141 5.83 -3.09 15.83
N ALA A 142 4.59 -3.33 15.41
CA ALA A 142 4.17 -3.18 14.01
C ALA A 142 3.42 -1.88 13.67
N ASP A 143 3.02 -1.06 14.65
CA ASP A 143 2.17 0.14 14.47
C ASP A 143 2.57 1.03 13.28
N CYS A 144 1.88 0.85 12.15
CA CYS A 144 2.15 1.46 10.84
C CYS A 144 1.08 1.03 9.83
N LYS A 145 0.58 1.97 9.02
CA LYS A 145 -0.50 1.72 8.06
C LYS A 145 -0.07 0.96 6.80
N HIS A 146 1.23 0.89 6.54
CA HIS A 146 1.82 0.14 5.42
C HIS A 146 2.37 -1.23 5.82
N LEU A 147 2.13 -1.67 7.05
CA LEU A 147 2.58 -2.97 7.55
C LEU A 147 1.39 -3.88 7.83
N VAL A 148 1.52 -5.14 7.45
CA VAL A 148 0.58 -6.21 7.79
C VAL A 148 1.34 -7.21 8.66
N ASN A 149 0.86 -7.39 9.89
CA ASN A 149 1.52 -8.25 10.88
C ASN A 149 0.77 -9.58 11.01
N PHE A 150 1.20 -10.58 10.23
CA PHE A 150 0.57 -11.89 10.19
C PHE A 150 0.84 -12.69 11.47
N TRP A 151 -0.19 -13.36 12.02
CA TRP A 151 -0.12 -13.88 13.39
C TRP A 151 -0.52 -15.34 13.63
N ASN A 152 -1.14 -16.05 12.67
CA ASN A 152 -1.44 -17.48 12.85
C ASN A 152 -0.14 -18.28 13.02
N GLU A 153 -0.06 -19.12 14.06
CA GLU A 153 1.16 -19.85 14.40
C GLU A 153 1.50 -20.92 13.35
N THR A 154 0.49 -21.67 12.93
CA THR A 154 0.62 -22.74 11.95
C THR A 154 -0.42 -22.61 10.84
N VAL A 155 -0.04 -23.08 9.66
CA VAL A 155 -0.90 -23.19 8.47
C VAL A 155 -0.73 -24.58 7.87
N VAL A 156 -1.81 -25.16 7.35
CA VAL A 156 -1.77 -26.42 6.61
C VAL A 156 -2.05 -26.11 5.15
N PHE A 157 -1.06 -26.34 4.29
CA PHE A 157 -1.22 -26.14 2.86
C PHE A 157 -2.09 -27.24 2.25
N ALA A 158 -2.90 -26.87 1.27
CA ALA A 158 -3.78 -27.81 0.57
C ALA A 158 -3.05 -28.74 -0.41
N ASP A 159 -1.74 -28.52 -0.64
CA ASP A 159 -0.92 -29.48 -1.38
C ASP A 159 -0.41 -30.61 -0.46
N GLU A 160 -0.40 -31.81 -1.01
CA GLU A 160 -0.01 -33.04 -0.29
C GLU A 160 1.48 -33.05 0.14
N GLU A 161 2.31 -32.17 -0.40
CA GLU A 161 3.75 -32.16 -0.17
C GLU A 161 4.17 -31.42 1.10
N ARG A 162 3.50 -30.31 1.45
CA ARG A 162 3.90 -29.45 2.57
C ARG A 162 3.31 -29.87 3.91
N GLY A 163 2.02 -30.23 3.93
CA GLY A 163 1.28 -30.40 5.17
C GLY A 163 1.33 -29.16 6.07
N GLU A 164 1.43 -29.39 7.38
CA GLU A 164 1.53 -28.33 8.40
C GLU A 164 2.90 -27.63 8.37
N GLN A 165 2.88 -26.29 8.37
CA GLN A 165 4.05 -25.43 8.34
C GLN A 165 3.87 -24.27 9.32
N ASN A 166 4.98 -23.62 9.68
CA ASN A 166 4.92 -22.36 10.43
C ASN A 166 4.24 -21.27 9.58
N GLY A 167 3.47 -20.39 10.23
CA GLY A 167 2.76 -19.30 9.56
C GLY A 167 3.66 -18.38 8.73
N ALA A 168 4.93 -18.18 9.10
CA ALA A 168 5.87 -17.38 8.29
C ALA A 168 5.96 -17.85 6.83
N SER A 169 5.81 -19.14 6.58
CA SER A 169 5.84 -19.76 5.25
C SER A 169 4.68 -19.31 4.35
N TYR A 170 3.62 -18.73 4.92
CA TYR A 170 2.47 -18.21 4.18
C TYR A 170 2.59 -16.73 3.78
N CYS A 171 3.56 -15.99 4.34
CA CYS A 171 3.80 -14.60 3.98
C CYS A 171 3.98 -14.36 2.46
N PRO A 172 4.65 -15.25 1.69
CA PRO A 172 4.71 -15.14 0.22
C PRO A 172 3.33 -15.20 -0.45
N SER A 173 2.44 -16.11 -0.01
CA SER A 173 1.06 -16.15 -0.51
C SER A 173 0.31 -14.87 -0.17
N LEU A 174 0.47 -14.35 1.05
CA LEU A 174 -0.19 -13.12 1.49
C LEU A 174 0.20 -11.90 0.64
N ILE A 175 1.47 -11.71 0.28
CA ILE A 175 1.83 -10.60 -0.61
C ILE A 175 1.23 -10.77 -2.01
N GLY A 176 1.05 -12.01 -2.49
CA GLY A 176 0.35 -12.28 -3.75
C GLY A 176 -1.14 -11.92 -3.66
N ILE A 177 -1.81 -12.34 -2.59
CA ILE A 177 -3.22 -12.03 -2.31
C ILE A 177 -3.43 -10.53 -2.16
N LEU A 178 -2.62 -9.86 -1.35
CA LEU A 178 -2.77 -8.44 -1.03
C LEU A 178 -2.41 -7.56 -2.23
N ALA A 179 -1.41 -7.95 -3.03
CA ALA A 179 -1.14 -7.25 -4.29
C ALA A 179 -2.28 -7.44 -5.31
N LYS A 180 -3.00 -8.57 -5.26
CA LYS A 180 -4.16 -8.81 -6.14
C LYS A 180 -5.41 -8.07 -5.66
N CYS A 181 -5.61 -7.98 -4.35
CA CYS A 181 -6.65 -7.15 -3.76
C CYS A 181 -6.34 -5.69 -4.09
N ASN A 182 -7.36 -4.94 -4.49
CA ASN A 182 -7.21 -3.58 -4.96
C ASN A 182 -8.26 -2.70 -4.28
N ILE A 183 -8.28 -1.41 -4.62
CA ILE A 183 -9.25 -0.46 -4.08
C ILE A 183 -10.71 -0.81 -4.39
N LYS A 184 -10.97 -1.71 -5.35
CA LYS A 184 -12.33 -2.15 -5.72
C LYS A 184 -12.79 -3.34 -4.88
N LYS A 185 -11.85 -4.12 -4.35
CA LYS A 185 -12.14 -5.32 -3.55
C LYS A 185 -11.15 -5.41 -2.40
N GLY A 186 -11.63 -5.10 -1.20
CA GLY A 186 -10.91 -5.38 0.04
C GLY A 186 -10.57 -6.87 0.21
N CYS A 187 -9.63 -7.16 1.10
CA CYS A 187 -9.18 -8.52 1.38
C CYS A 187 -9.94 -9.20 2.53
N THR A 188 -10.86 -8.52 3.20
CA THR A 188 -11.77 -9.13 4.19
C THR A 188 -12.53 -10.31 3.57
N TYR A 189 -12.54 -11.46 4.26
CA TYR A 189 -13.14 -12.72 3.80
C TYR A 189 -12.55 -13.29 2.50
N PHE A 190 -11.37 -12.83 2.09
CA PHE A 190 -10.68 -13.39 0.93
C PHE A 190 -10.38 -14.87 1.16
N LYS A 191 -10.72 -15.71 0.17
CA LYS A 191 -10.56 -17.16 0.23
C LYS A 191 -9.11 -17.57 -0.05
N CYS A 192 -8.45 -18.14 0.95
CA CYS A 192 -7.10 -18.70 0.86
C CYS A 192 -7.15 -20.13 0.30
N SER A 193 -7.41 -20.27 -1.01
CA SER A 193 -7.63 -21.57 -1.68
C SER A 193 -6.44 -22.54 -1.69
N ASN A 194 -5.24 -22.09 -1.34
CA ASN A 194 -4.05 -22.95 -1.21
C ASN A 194 -3.80 -23.43 0.22
N LEU A 195 -4.71 -23.15 1.16
CA LEU A 195 -4.70 -23.67 2.52
C LEU A 195 -5.88 -24.61 2.76
N GLU A 196 -5.64 -25.65 3.54
CA GLU A 196 -6.64 -26.58 4.05
C GLU A 196 -7.15 -26.11 5.42
N SER A 197 -6.24 -25.75 6.33
CA SER A 197 -6.58 -25.28 7.68
C SER A 197 -5.52 -24.33 8.24
N VAL A 198 -5.85 -23.67 9.34
CA VAL A 198 -4.94 -22.79 10.10
C VAL A 198 -5.19 -22.97 11.60
N GLU A 199 -4.18 -22.72 12.41
CA GLU A 199 -4.39 -22.56 13.84
C GLU A 199 -5.04 -21.20 14.11
N GLU A 200 -6.29 -21.24 14.56
CA GLU A 200 -7.06 -20.05 14.90
C GLU A 200 -6.60 -19.38 16.18
N MET A 201 -6.85 -18.08 16.29
CA MET A 201 -6.64 -17.36 17.53
C MET A 201 -7.74 -17.73 18.54
N GLU A 202 -7.40 -17.78 19.82
CA GLU A 202 -8.40 -17.97 20.89
C GLU A 202 -9.50 -16.90 20.87
N ASN A 203 -9.15 -15.68 20.42
CA ASN A 203 -10.09 -14.58 20.27
C ASN A 203 -9.71 -13.71 19.07
N ASN A 204 -10.45 -13.91 17.97
CA ASN A 204 -10.23 -13.20 16.71
C ASN A 204 -10.43 -11.68 16.87
N ASP A 205 -11.51 -11.23 17.50
CA ASP A 205 -11.81 -9.80 17.68
C ASP A 205 -10.72 -9.07 18.44
N LYS A 206 -10.20 -9.69 19.51
CA LYS A 206 -9.09 -9.14 20.29
C LYS A 206 -7.84 -9.03 19.44
N ALA A 207 -7.48 -10.09 18.71
CA ALA A 207 -6.31 -10.08 17.85
C ALA A 207 -6.40 -8.98 16.78
N LEU A 208 -7.56 -8.84 16.13
CA LEU A 208 -7.83 -7.79 15.14
C LEU A 208 -7.71 -6.38 15.76
N SER A 209 -8.26 -6.18 16.97
CA SER A 209 -8.16 -4.88 17.67
C SER A 209 -6.72 -4.49 18.05
N GLU A 210 -5.82 -5.47 18.16
CA GLU A 210 -4.39 -5.30 18.41
C GLU A 210 -3.57 -5.11 17.12
N GLY A 211 -4.22 -4.98 15.96
CA GLY A 211 -3.55 -4.80 14.66
C GLY A 211 -2.90 -6.07 14.12
N LYS A 212 -3.39 -7.26 14.53
CA LYS A 212 -2.89 -8.55 14.03
C LYS A 212 -3.71 -9.00 12.84
N PHE A 213 -3.02 -9.27 11.74
CA PHE A 213 -3.63 -9.89 10.57
C PHE A 213 -3.74 -11.38 10.78
N ILE A 214 -4.96 -11.92 10.67
CA ILE A 214 -5.24 -13.33 10.98
C ILE A 214 -6.12 -13.95 9.89
N LEU A 215 -5.97 -15.26 9.77
CA LEU A 215 -6.82 -16.16 9.02
C LEU A 215 -7.66 -16.98 10.00
N PHE A 216 -8.82 -17.40 9.55
CA PHE A 216 -9.72 -18.27 10.31
C PHE A 216 -10.41 -19.26 9.36
N HIS A 217 -11.00 -20.30 9.94
CA HIS A 217 -11.75 -21.31 9.22
C HIS A 217 -13.22 -20.86 9.08
N ASP A 218 -13.66 -20.72 7.83
CA ASP A 218 -15.04 -20.42 7.45
C ASP A 218 -15.64 -21.65 6.72
N ASP A 219 -16.30 -22.51 7.49
CA ASP A 219 -16.93 -23.77 7.07
C ASP A 219 -16.04 -24.76 6.29
N GLU A 220 -15.76 -24.52 5.02
CA GLU A 220 -14.94 -25.40 4.17
C GLU A 220 -13.64 -24.73 3.71
N PHE A 221 -13.44 -23.45 4.03
CA PHE A 221 -12.31 -22.68 3.51
C PHE A 221 -11.63 -21.86 4.58
N VAL A 222 -10.31 -21.73 4.46
CA VAL A 222 -9.56 -20.71 5.19
C VAL A 222 -9.81 -19.34 4.55
N ARG A 223 -10.09 -18.34 5.37
CA ARG A 223 -10.30 -16.95 4.93
C ARG A 223 -9.51 -15.95 5.74
N VAL A 224 -9.25 -14.80 5.12
CA VAL A 224 -8.81 -13.59 5.84
C VAL A 224 -9.94 -13.09 6.73
N ALA A 225 -9.67 -12.91 8.04
CA ALA A 225 -10.68 -12.42 8.98
C ALA A 225 -11.11 -10.99 8.68
N ALA A 226 -10.14 -10.08 8.60
CA ALA A 226 -10.35 -8.69 8.24
C ALA A 226 -9.13 -8.13 7.50
N GLY A 227 -9.37 -7.27 6.52
CA GLY A 227 -8.34 -6.64 5.69
C GLY A 227 -7.64 -5.46 6.36
N ILE A 228 -7.06 -5.69 7.53
CA ILE A 228 -6.43 -4.64 8.35
C ILE A 228 -4.91 -4.62 8.22
N ASN A 229 -4.32 -3.45 8.40
CA ASN A 229 -2.89 -3.29 8.64
C ASN A 229 -2.60 -3.32 10.15
N SER A 230 -1.35 -3.10 10.53
CA SER A 230 -0.90 -3.17 11.92
C SER A 230 -0.98 -1.86 12.68
N MET A 231 -1.58 -0.81 12.10
CA MET A 231 -1.79 0.46 12.78
C MET A 231 -2.81 0.32 13.91
N THR A 232 -2.43 0.75 15.10
CA THR A 232 -3.29 0.79 16.28
C THR A 232 -3.46 2.19 16.82
N THR A 233 -2.44 3.05 16.68
CA THR A 233 -2.45 4.42 17.19
C THR A 233 -3.19 5.35 16.24
N THR A 234 -4.19 6.06 16.75
CA THR A 234 -4.97 7.07 16.00
C THR A 234 -4.96 8.39 16.76
N ASP A 235 -4.88 9.50 16.04
CA ASP A 235 -4.95 10.86 16.60
C ASP A 235 -6.18 11.65 16.13
N GLY A 236 -6.97 11.07 15.22
CA GLY A 236 -8.19 11.69 14.67
C GLY A 236 -7.92 12.91 13.77
N LEU A 237 -6.66 13.21 13.46
CA LEU A 237 -6.22 14.34 12.64
C LEU A 237 -5.49 13.86 11.39
N TYR A 238 -4.33 13.25 11.58
CA TYR A 238 -3.49 12.71 10.51
C TYR A 238 -3.56 11.19 10.42
N ASN A 239 -3.96 10.55 11.51
CA ASN A 239 -4.08 9.11 11.70
C ASN A 239 -5.51 8.79 12.14
N THR A 240 -6.39 8.50 11.18
CA THR A 240 -7.80 8.19 11.41
C THR A 240 -8.04 6.68 11.52
N GLU A 241 -9.20 6.28 12.05
CA GLU A 241 -9.55 4.86 12.21
C GLU A 241 -9.64 4.13 10.86
N ASP A 242 -10.11 4.80 9.80
CA ASP A 242 -10.21 4.23 8.46
C ASP A 242 -8.85 3.85 7.87
N MET A 243 -7.77 4.47 8.34
CA MET A 243 -6.40 4.15 7.91
C MET A 243 -5.89 2.82 8.46
N LYS A 244 -6.67 2.11 9.30
CA LYS A 244 -6.38 0.74 9.72
C LYS A 244 -6.69 -0.29 8.63
N TYR A 245 -7.47 0.08 7.61
CA TYR A 245 -7.86 -0.84 6.54
C TYR A 245 -6.89 -0.73 5.36
N ILE A 246 -6.49 -1.89 4.84
CA ILE A 246 -5.51 -1.99 3.74
C ILE A 246 -6.05 -1.29 2.48
N GLU A 247 -7.31 -1.49 2.13
CA GLU A 247 -7.92 -0.89 0.94
C GLU A 247 -7.94 0.64 0.98
N THR A 248 -8.18 1.22 2.16
CA THR A 248 -8.17 2.68 2.37
C THR A 248 -6.77 3.22 2.12
N VAL A 249 -5.74 2.57 2.68
CA VAL A 249 -4.35 2.96 2.49
C VAL A 249 -3.92 2.80 1.04
N GLU A 250 -4.35 1.74 0.34
CA GLU A 250 -4.11 1.58 -1.10
C GLU A 250 -4.70 2.74 -1.93
N ALA A 251 -5.92 3.17 -1.61
CA ALA A 251 -6.56 4.32 -2.26
C ALA A 251 -5.83 5.63 -1.95
N MET A 252 -5.41 5.84 -0.70
CA MET A 252 -4.61 7.01 -0.31
C MET A 252 -3.28 7.07 -1.07
N ASP A 253 -2.59 5.93 -1.16
CA ASP A 253 -1.28 5.83 -1.79
C ASP A 253 -1.33 6.10 -3.29
N ILE A 254 -2.32 5.53 -4.01
CA ILE A 254 -2.44 5.76 -5.46
C ILE A 254 -2.81 7.21 -5.76
N ILE A 255 -3.66 7.83 -4.94
CA ILE A 255 -4.01 9.26 -5.04
C ILE A 255 -2.76 10.12 -4.83
N ASN A 256 -1.98 9.84 -3.80
CA ASN A 256 -0.75 10.57 -3.49
C ASN A 256 0.31 10.41 -4.60
N ASP A 257 0.51 9.18 -5.10
CA ASP A 257 1.45 8.89 -6.19
C ASP A 257 1.07 9.63 -7.48
N ASP A 258 -0.23 9.72 -7.79
CA ASP A 258 -0.72 10.43 -8.97
C ASP A 258 -0.54 11.93 -8.88
N ILE A 259 -0.96 12.55 -7.76
CA ILE A 259 -0.77 13.99 -7.55
C ILE A 259 0.72 14.33 -7.54
N SER A 260 1.53 13.54 -6.84
CA SER A 260 2.99 13.71 -6.77
C SER A 260 3.66 13.60 -8.14
N ARG A 261 3.20 12.68 -8.99
CA ARG A 261 3.72 12.52 -10.35
C ARG A 261 3.38 13.71 -11.22
N VAL A 262 2.10 14.11 -11.27
CA VAL A 262 1.67 15.26 -12.08
C VAL A 262 2.35 16.55 -11.60
N PHE A 263 2.52 16.72 -10.28
CA PHE A 263 3.26 17.86 -9.74
C PHE A 263 4.71 17.90 -10.27
N LYS A 264 5.40 16.75 -10.31
CA LYS A 264 6.81 16.65 -10.74
C LYS A 264 7.00 16.75 -12.25
N GLU A 265 6.08 16.21 -13.03
CA GLU A 265 6.23 16.12 -14.50
C GLU A 265 5.69 17.38 -15.18
N GLU A 266 4.61 17.96 -14.64
CA GLU A 266 3.83 18.98 -15.37
C GLU A 266 3.84 20.35 -14.69
N TYR A 267 3.91 20.40 -13.35
CA TYR A 267 3.74 21.66 -12.61
C TYR A 267 5.08 22.31 -12.21
N ILE A 268 5.99 21.54 -11.60
CA ILE A 268 7.25 22.06 -11.10
C ILE A 268 8.12 22.59 -12.24
N GLY A 269 8.69 23.80 -12.06
CA GLY A 269 9.55 24.45 -13.05
C GLY A 269 8.78 25.13 -14.20
N ASN A 270 7.62 24.60 -14.60
CA ASN A 270 6.79 25.15 -15.67
C ASN A 270 5.96 26.36 -15.21
N TYR A 271 5.52 26.38 -13.95
CA TYR A 271 4.68 27.45 -13.40
C TYR A 271 5.41 28.27 -12.32
N ARG A 272 5.10 29.56 -12.26
CA ARG A 272 5.58 30.44 -11.19
C ARG A 272 4.68 30.28 -9.97
N ASN A 273 5.26 30.29 -8.77
CA ASN A 273 4.51 30.13 -7.53
C ASN A 273 3.73 31.41 -7.17
N ASN A 274 2.55 31.57 -7.76
CA ASN A 274 1.55 32.56 -7.39
C ASN A 274 0.20 31.86 -7.21
N TYR A 275 -0.75 32.55 -6.57
CA TYR A 275 -2.05 31.95 -6.25
C TYR A 275 -2.83 31.51 -7.49
N ASP A 276 -2.80 32.29 -8.58
CA ASP A 276 -3.50 31.94 -9.82
C ASP A 276 -3.01 30.61 -10.40
N ASN A 277 -1.69 30.37 -10.46
CA ASN A 277 -1.14 29.10 -10.93
C ASN A 277 -1.43 27.96 -9.95
N GLN A 278 -1.43 28.23 -8.63
CA GLN A 278 -1.85 27.24 -7.65
C GLN A 278 -3.32 26.83 -7.86
N ILE A 279 -4.22 27.79 -8.13
CA ILE A 279 -5.62 27.50 -8.45
C ILE A 279 -5.74 26.62 -9.68
N LEU A 280 -4.92 26.81 -10.72
CA LEU A 280 -4.94 25.93 -11.90
C LEU A 280 -4.66 24.47 -11.51
N PHE A 281 -3.66 24.24 -10.67
CA PHE A 281 -3.32 22.89 -10.20
C PHE A 281 -4.38 22.33 -9.24
N ILE A 282 -4.85 23.13 -8.29
CA ILE A 282 -5.93 22.78 -7.36
C ILE A 282 -7.20 22.39 -8.12
N SER A 283 -7.57 23.14 -9.15
CA SER A 283 -8.75 22.86 -9.98
C SER A 283 -8.61 21.54 -10.73
N ALA A 284 -7.40 21.22 -11.20
CA ALA A 284 -7.12 19.95 -11.84
C ALA A 284 -7.18 18.77 -10.85
N ILE A 285 -6.69 18.94 -9.62
CA ILE A 285 -6.86 17.96 -8.53
C ILE A 285 -8.34 17.78 -8.16
N ASN A 286 -9.11 18.86 -8.07
CA ASN A 286 -10.53 18.76 -7.75
C ASN A 286 -11.33 18.05 -8.85
N THR A 287 -10.93 18.23 -10.11
CA THR A 287 -11.47 17.46 -11.24
C THR A 287 -11.13 15.98 -11.08
N TYR A 288 -9.89 15.65 -10.71
CA TYR A 288 -9.48 14.28 -10.41
C TYR A 288 -10.34 13.64 -9.31
N PHE A 289 -10.52 14.32 -8.18
CA PHE A 289 -11.37 13.84 -7.09
C PHE A 289 -12.83 13.63 -7.50
N GLN A 290 -13.37 14.50 -8.36
CA GLN A 290 -14.71 14.33 -8.90
C GLN A 290 -14.83 13.05 -9.73
N GLU A 291 -13.84 12.74 -10.58
CA GLU A 291 -13.84 11.47 -11.33
C GLU A 291 -13.75 10.26 -10.40
N LEU A 292 -12.94 10.33 -9.33
CA LEU A 292 -12.87 9.25 -8.33
C LEU A 292 -14.18 9.04 -7.56
N ALA A 293 -14.92 10.13 -7.31
CA ALA A 293 -16.24 10.06 -6.71
C ALA A 293 -17.28 9.43 -7.66
N ASN A 294 -17.18 9.69 -8.97
CA ASN A 294 -18.03 9.05 -9.98
C ASN A 294 -17.80 7.53 -10.04
N ASP A 295 -16.56 7.09 -9.82
CA ASP A 295 -16.17 5.67 -9.81
C ASP A 295 -16.35 4.99 -8.44
N TYR A 296 -16.96 5.67 -7.46
CA TYR A 296 -17.18 5.18 -6.09
C TYR A 296 -15.91 4.79 -5.34
N VAL A 297 -14.76 5.35 -5.72
CA VAL A 297 -13.54 5.30 -4.90
C VAL A 297 -13.65 6.29 -3.74
N LEU A 298 -14.20 7.48 -4.03
CA LEU A 298 -14.57 8.48 -3.03
C LEU A 298 -16.10 8.54 -2.85
N ASP A 299 -16.55 8.95 -1.66
CA ASP A 299 -17.97 9.15 -1.37
C ASP A 299 -18.51 10.33 -2.19
N ASN A 300 -19.42 10.05 -3.11
CA ASN A 300 -20.03 11.05 -3.99
C ASN A 300 -20.95 12.05 -3.26
N ASN A 301 -21.31 11.79 -2.01
CA ASN A 301 -22.04 12.74 -1.16
C ASN A 301 -21.12 13.64 -0.35
N TYR A 302 -19.81 13.37 -0.35
CA TYR A 302 -18.81 14.21 0.28
C TYR A 302 -18.28 15.27 -0.69
N SER A 303 -17.79 16.38 -0.14
CA SER A 303 -17.32 17.52 -0.94
C SER A 303 -16.08 17.18 -1.78
N ASN A 304 -15.18 16.35 -1.24
CA ASN A 304 -13.91 15.89 -1.84
C ASN A 304 -13.12 17.03 -2.50
N LYS A 305 -12.43 17.87 -1.71
CA LYS A 305 -11.76 19.08 -2.22
C LYS A 305 -10.33 19.22 -1.74
N ALA A 306 -9.48 19.64 -2.66
CA ALA A 306 -8.19 20.23 -2.39
C ALA A 306 -8.29 21.77 -2.39
N ASP A 307 -7.49 22.39 -1.52
CA ASP A 307 -7.27 23.83 -1.45
C ASP A 307 -5.87 24.11 -0.88
N VAL A 308 -5.47 25.37 -0.82
CA VAL A 308 -4.26 25.80 -0.11
C VAL A 308 -4.38 25.44 1.37
N ASP A 309 -3.36 24.78 1.91
CA ASP A 309 -3.23 24.60 3.36
C ASP A 309 -2.85 25.95 3.98
N VAL A 310 -3.88 26.69 4.36
CA VAL A 310 -3.78 28.05 4.92
C VAL A 310 -2.93 28.03 6.19
N GLU A 311 -3.09 27.02 7.03
CA GLU A 311 -2.40 26.96 8.31
C GLU A 311 -0.92 26.61 8.10
N ALA A 312 -0.60 25.60 7.30
CA ALA A 312 0.80 25.27 7.00
C ALA A 312 1.51 26.44 6.29
N GLN A 313 0.85 27.12 5.35
CA GLN A 313 1.43 28.28 4.66
C GLN A 313 1.63 29.47 5.62
N ARG A 314 0.70 29.71 6.54
CA ARG A 314 0.83 30.74 7.58
C ARG A 314 2.02 30.44 8.49
N LEU A 315 2.11 29.21 9.01
CA LEU A 315 3.21 28.78 9.86
C LEU A 315 4.57 28.89 9.16
N ALA A 316 4.63 28.58 7.86
CA ALA A 316 5.86 28.75 7.07
C ALA A 316 6.32 30.22 7.01
N TRP A 317 5.38 31.17 6.87
CA TRP A 317 5.69 32.61 6.90
C TRP A 317 6.14 33.09 8.29
N LEU A 318 5.46 32.63 9.34
CA LEU A 318 5.84 32.93 10.72
C LEU A 318 7.25 32.40 11.03
N GLY A 319 7.55 31.18 10.58
CA GLY A 319 8.86 30.54 10.77
C GLY A 319 10.04 31.27 10.12
N VAL A 320 9.79 32.16 9.14
CA VAL A 320 10.83 33.02 8.52
C VAL A 320 10.80 34.46 9.05
N GLY A 321 10.10 34.70 10.16
CA GLY A 321 10.07 35.99 10.86
C GLY A 321 9.01 36.97 10.35
N LYS A 322 8.07 36.54 9.51
CA LYS A 322 6.99 37.40 9.01
C LYS A 322 5.79 37.35 9.96
N THR A 323 5.94 37.96 11.14
CA THR A 323 4.96 37.92 12.24
C THR A 323 3.56 38.42 11.87
N GLU A 324 3.47 39.34 10.91
CA GLU A 324 2.20 39.85 10.35
C GLU A 324 1.29 38.73 9.82
N ALA A 325 1.85 37.59 9.42
CA ALA A 325 1.10 36.46 8.87
C ALA A 325 0.11 35.83 9.84
N GLU A 326 0.31 36.01 11.15
CA GLU A 326 -0.59 35.54 12.20
C GLU A 326 -1.99 36.16 12.04
N ASN A 327 -2.03 37.43 11.64
CA ASN A 327 -3.26 38.20 11.48
C ASN A 327 -3.77 38.23 10.03
N TRP A 328 -3.16 37.46 9.11
CA TRP A 328 -3.64 37.40 7.74
C TRP A 328 -4.95 36.62 7.66
N GLU A 329 -5.95 37.26 7.04
CA GLU A 329 -7.15 36.58 6.58
C GLU A 329 -6.82 35.46 5.59
N VAL A 330 -7.72 34.48 5.48
CA VAL A 330 -7.56 33.29 4.62
C VAL A 330 -7.13 33.66 3.20
N GLN A 331 -7.80 34.64 2.57
CA GLN A 331 -7.47 35.03 1.20
C GLN A 331 -6.10 35.72 1.10
N THR A 332 -5.72 36.49 2.12
CA THR A 332 -4.40 37.13 2.20
C THR A 332 -3.31 36.08 2.31
N VAL A 333 -3.50 35.03 3.12
CA VAL A 333 -2.55 33.90 3.19
C VAL A 333 -2.41 33.24 1.82
N LYS A 334 -3.52 32.92 1.16
CA LYS A 334 -3.55 32.27 -0.16
C LYS A 334 -2.82 33.09 -1.24
N ASN A 335 -3.07 34.40 -1.29
CA ASN A 335 -2.43 35.31 -2.22
C ASN A 335 -0.93 35.48 -1.96
N ASN A 336 -0.48 35.31 -0.71
CA ASN A 336 0.92 35.36 -0.32
C ASN A 336 1.58 33.97 -0.42
N ALA A 337 1.72 33.46 -1.65
CA ALA A 337 2.40 32.20 -1.91
C ALA A 337 3.82 32.15 -1.30
N PHE A 338 4.16 31.04 -0.62
CA PHE A 338 5.40 30.94 0.12
C PHE A 338 6.59 30.60 -0.78
N LYS A 339 7.37 31.61 -1.18
CA LYS A 339 8.64 31.44 -1.91
C LYS A 339 8.49 30.47 -3.10
N ARG A 340 9.12 29.30 -3.04
CA ARG A 340 9.05 28.24 -4.07
C ARG A 340 8.33 26.97 -3.59
N THR A 341 7.67 27.04 -2.44
CA THR A 341 6.92 25.91 -1.87
C THR A 341 5.43 26.16 -2.05
N VAL A 342 4.70 25.09 -2.38
CA VAL A 342 3.24 25.09 -2.46
C VAL A 342 2.74 24.24 -1.30
N PHE A 343 1.82 24.78 -0.50
CA PHE A 343 1.17 24.06 0.59
C PHE A 343 -0.28 23.80 0.21
N LEU A 344 -0.63 22.55 -0.03
CA LEU A 344 -2.00 22.13 -0.36
C LEU A 344 -2.46 21.08 0.64
N ALA A 345 -3.75 21.09 0.94
CA ALA A 345 -4.42 20.06 1.71
C ALA A 345 -5.60 19.51 0.90
N GLY A 346 -5.80 18.20 0.95
CA GLY A 346 -6.96 17.51 0.38
C GLY A 346 -7.84 16.96 1.49
N ASP A 347 -9.12 17.28 1.43
CA ASP A 347 -10.17 16.76 2.30
C ASP A 347 -11.08 15.84 1.48
N ILE A 348 -10.87 14.54 1.64
CA ILE A 348 -11.53 13.48 0.85
C ILE A 348 -12.12 12.42 1.78
N LYS A 349 -13.17 11.74 1.31
CA LYS A 349 -13.76 10.60 2.01
C LYS A 349 -13.70 9.37 1.11
N ILE A 350 -12.85 8.41 1.47
CA ILE A 350 -12.68 7.15 0.74
C ILE A 350 -13.80 6.18 1.14
N LEU A 351 -14.37 5.48 0.16
CA LEU A 351 -15.35 4.42 0.43
C LEU A 351 -14.62 3.09 0.69
N GLY A 352 -14.92 2.47 1.83
CA GLY A 352 -14.47 1.11 2.15
C GLY A 352 -15.45 0.03 1.68
N SER A 353 -14.97 -1.20 1.58
CA SER A 353 -15.77 -2.40 1.35
C SER A 353 -16.66 -2.70 2.57
N MET A 354 -17.81 -3.31 2.32
CA MET A 354 -18.71 -3.76 3.38
C MET A 354 -18.08 -4.94 4.15
N GLU A 355 -18.03 -4.85 5.48
CA GLU A 355 -17.46 -5.91 6.34
C GLU A 355 -18.51 -6.56 7.25
N ASN A 356 -19.42 -5.76 7.83
CA ASN A 356 -20.35 -6.22 8.86
C ASN A 356 -21.81 -6.07 8.45
N LEU A 357 -22.62 -7.11 8.66
CA LEU A 357 -24.08 -7.05 8.55
C LEU A 357 -24.72 -7.25 9.92
N LYS A 358 -25.41 -6.22 10.43
CA LYS A 358 -26.28 -6.35 11.60
C LYS A 358 -27.73 -6.33 11.15
N PHE A 359 -28.38 -7.49 11.18
CA PHE A 359 -29.78 -7.65 10.79
C PHE A 359 -30.61 -8.15 11.98
N THR A 360 -31.33 -7.23 12.63
CA THR A 360 -32.19 -7.56 13.76
C THR A 360 -33.61 -7.85 13.28
N VAL A 361 -34.09 -9.08 13.49
CA VAL A 361 -35.49 -9.44 13.27
C VAL A 361 -36.26 -9.24 14.57
N THR A 362 -37.29 -8.39 14.54
CA THR A 362 -38.25 -8.27 15.64
C THR A 362 -39.55 -8.95 15.21
N LEU A 363 -40.04 -9.86 16.05
CA LEU A 363 -41.34 -10.50 15.91
C LEU A 363 -42.27 -9.88 16.96
N PHE A 364 -43.53 -9.63 16.58
CA PHE A 364 -44.56 -9.09 17.47
C PHE A 364 -44.99 -10.10 18.54
#